data_AF-A0AAW4ZAQ0-F1
#
_entry.id   AF-A0AAW4ZAQ0-F1
#
_cell.length_a   1.000
_cell.length_b   1.000
_cell.length_c   1.000
_cell.angle_alpha   90.00
_cell.angle_beta   90.00
_cell.angle_gamma   90.00
#
_symmetry.space_group_name_H-M   'P 1'
#
loop_
_entity.id
_entity.type
_entity.pdbx_description
1 polymer ?
#
loop_
_entity_poly.entity_id
_entity_poly.type
_entity_poly.pdbx_seq_one_letter_code
_entity_poly.pdbx_strand_id
1 'polypeptide(L)'
;MSDSVEMMGNYGYYIDDSNIISFQLGTNPTAGLKDPGFINSNAILPADYNWQSIGGFNVCSRGANNMKCEEVEIDIKKNRLLPRLITKQVNMLYGLGPAIYIKSIKDGKLVKEWTDCPEITAWLESWKDRGLESDYKEVAKGNIKNYYYFRDYFVKWRMTLGNRIGEQCPVAGLELMENRRCRLATQKKDVITELINYKDFTHIAVGRWSYGVSKYLFYPRMVIKDIRNIKYAAISHHREKSVSEFYGVNETHEGTKAYIKGSNDTANYINSFLKNSLAAKIHIIIPNAWAESKRAQITKICNENKERKSKNEPLLTYNGMEIGTAFKESYFLKYLKQELRNISEYLSGADNQGKAYATMSFKTGTGEEQRWKFEVLDLKYKEYIDALITYDKRADEVLLSSVGLDSSISSVSKDGVISKSGADVYYNYLIYLMSLTPDDEICSEPFNMAIQINFPELYRQGYRFGFYRETPSRQEEVTPDERLNKQQSWNRNI
;
A
#
# COMPACT_ATOMS: atom_id res chain seq x y z
N MET A 1 15.00 22.80 -30.53
CA MET A 1 14.59 21.39 -30.37
C MET A 1 15.88 20.61 -30.35
N SER A 2 16.22 20.04 -29.19
CA SER A 2 17.56 19.53 -28.89
C SER A 2 17.48 18.03 -28.63
N ASP A 3 17.92 17.24 -29.61
CA ASP A 3 18.17 15.83 -29.42
C ASP A 3 19.31 15.64 -28.41
N SER A 4 19.26 14.59 -27.58
CA SER A 4 20.24 14.35 -26.54
C SER A 4 20.71 12.89 -26.53
N VAL A 5 22.01 12.69 -26.32
CA VAL A 5 22.62 11.38 -26.11
C VAL A 5 23.26 11.38 -24.74
N GLU A 6 22.86 10.45 -23.88
CA GLU A 6 23.52 10.22 -22.60
C GLU A 6 24.08 8.80 -22.53
N MET A 7 25.27 8.66 -21.95
CA MET A 7 25.97 7.39 -21.83
C MET A 7 26.42 7.14 -20.40
N MET A 8 26.28 5.89 -19.95
CA MET A 8 26.82 5.37 -18.71
C MET A 8 27.63 4.09 -19.02
N GLY A 9 28.95 4.26 -19.17
CA GLY A 9 29.83 3.19 -19.63
C GLY A 9 29.56 2.83 -21.10
N ASN A 10 29.41 1.53 -21.39
CA ASN A 10 29.11 1.04 -22.75
C ASN A 10 27.61 1.06 -23.10
N TYR A 11 26.78 1.58 -22.19
CA TYR A 11 25.34 1.76 -22.39
C TYR A 11 25.05 3.23 -22.64
N GLY A 12 24.12 3.50 -23.54
CA GLY A 12 23.61 4.84 -23.74
C GLY A 12 22.18 4.82 -24.20
N TYR A 13 21.57 6.00 -24.19
CA TYR A 13 20.30 6.21 -24.82
C TYR A 13 20.30 7.54 -25.58
N TYR A 14 19.59 7.56 -26.69
CA TYR A 14 19.33 8.73 -27.51
C TYR A 14 17.86 9.12 -27.33
N ILE A 15 17.60 10.39 -27.05
CA ILE A 15 16.25 10.97 -26.97
C ILE A 15 16.12 12.05 -28.05
N ASP A 16 15.06 11.92 -28.85
CA ASP A 16 14.50 13.00 -29.66
C ASP A 16 13.06 13.30 -29.21
N ASP A 17 12.40 14.28 -29.84
CA ASP A 17 11.05 14.74 -29.50
C ASP A 17 9.96 13.65 -29.53
N SER A 18 10.27 12.45 -30.05
CA SER A 18 9.33 11.35 -30.26
C SER A 18 9.84 9.96 -29.89
N ASN A 19 11.15 9.79 -29.67
CA ASN A 19 11.77 8.47 -29.50
C ASN A 19 12.81 8.46 -28.38
N ILE A 20 12.90 7.31 -27.72
CA ILE A 20 14.02 6.95 -26.84
C ILE A 20 14.61 5.65 -27.35
N ILE A 21 15.87 5.68 -27.76
CA ILE A 21 16.60 4.52 -28.31
C ILE A 21 17.74 4.18 -27.36
N SER A 22 17.66 3.04 -26.68
CA SER A 22 18.81 2.51 -25.92
C SER A 22 19.75 1.72 -26.83
N PHE A 23 21.05 1.86 -26.60
CA PHE A 23 22.08 1.14 -27.34
C PHE A 23 23.21 0.67 -26.42
N GLN A 24 23.89 -0.40 -26.83
CA GLN A 24 25.08 -0.95 -26.16
C GLN A 24 26.22 -1.07 -27.17
N LEU A 25 27.43 -0.69 -26.78
CA LEU A 25 28.63 -0.86 -27.58
C LEU A 25 29.41 -2.11 -27.11
N GLY A 26 29.64 -3.07 -28.01
CA GLY A 26 30.43 -4.29 -27.75
C GLY A 26 29.63 -5.51 -27.29
N THR A 27 30.27 -6.68 -27.31
CA THR A 27 29.61 -8.02 -27.18
C THR A 27 29.56 -8.60 -25.76
N ASN A 28 30.19 -7.98 -24.76
CA ASN A 28 30.21 -8.46 -23.36
C ASN A 28 29.54 -7.45 -22.40
N PRO A 29 28.32 -7.73 -21.90
CA PRO A 29 27.48 -6.75 -21.20
C PRO A 29 27.80 -6.54 -19.70
N THR A 30 28.63 -7.37 -19.06
CA THR A 30 28.61 -7.49 -17.58
C THR A 30 29.79 -6.89 -16.84
N ALA A 31 30.83 -6.38 -17.51
CA ALA A 31 31.99 -5.82 -16.83
C ALA A 31 31.90 -4.29 -16.73
N GLY A 32 31.11 -3.77 -15.78
CA GLY A 32 31.23 -2.34 -15.41
C GLY A 32 30.01 -1.63 -14.83
N LEU A 33 28.82 -2.23 -14.80
CA LEU A 33 27.66 -1.61 -14.17
C LEU A 33 27.65 -1.91 -12.66
N LYS A 34 27.93 -0.89 -11.83
CA LYS A 34 27.23 -0.79 -10.54
C LYS A 34 25.79 -0.40 -10.88
N ASP A 35 24.89 -1.37 -10.79
CA ASP A 35 23.45 -1.15 -10.90
C ASP A 35 23.02 -0.09 -9.87
N PRO A 36 22.57 1.11 -10.29
CA PRO A 36 22.11 2.15 -9.36
C PRO A 36 20.75 1.83 -8.74
N GLY A 37 20.04 0.82 -9.25
CA GLY A 37 18.66 0.49 -8.89
C GLY A 37 18.51 -0.79 -8.05
N PHE A 38 19.44 -1.74 -8.15
CA PHE A 38 19.51 -2.88 -7.25
C PHE A 38 20.63 -2.69 -6.22
N ILE A 39 20.34 -1.91 -5.18
CA ILE A 39 21.01 -2.14 -3.92
C ILE A 39 20.63 -3.56 -3.50
N ASN A 40 21.59 -4.48 -3.55
CA ASN A 40 21.53 -5.72 -2.77
C ASN A 40 21.17 -5.29 -1.35
N SER A 41 19.93 -5.49 -0.92
CA SER A 41 19.41 -5.08 0.39
C SER A 41 19.99 -5.91 1.54
N ASN A 42 21.13 -6.58 1.30
CA ASN A 42 21.83 -7.35 2.30
C ASN A 42 22.97 -6.49 2.83
N ALA A 43 22.91 -6.27 4.14
CA ALA A 43 23.97 -5.76 5.01
C ALA A 43 24.04 -4.24 5.21
N ILE A 44 23.05 -3.71 5.96
CA ILE A 44 23.35 -3.05 7.23
C ILE A 44 22.25 -3.53 8.20
N LEU A 45 22.59 -4.32 9.23
CA LEU A 45 21.71 -4.45 10.40
C LEU A 45 21.69 -3.06 11.03
N PRO A 46 20.59 -2.28 10.94
CA PRO A 46 20.54 -1.02 11.67
C PRO A 46 20.75 -1.33 13.15
N ALA A 47 21.41 -0.44 13.89
CA ALA A 47 21.41 -0.55 15.35
C ALA A 47 19.96 -0.77 15.83
N ASP A 48 19.76 -1.69 16.78
CA ASP A 48 18.43 -2.10 17.26
C ASP A 48 17.53 -0.90 17.59
N TYR A 49 18.13 0.20 18.06
CA TYR A 49 17.46 1.47 18.32
C TYR A 49 18.34 2.66 17.97
N ASN A 50 17.78 3.63 17.25
CA ASN A 50 18.42 4.93 17.02
C ASN A 50 17.94 5.95 18.05
N TRP A 51 18.87 6.72 18.62
CA TRP A 51 18.59 7.69 19.67
C TRP A 51 18.72 9.13 19.20
N GLN A 52 17.88 10.01 19.73
CA GLN A 52 17.93 11.45 19.48
C GLN A 52 17.92 12.21 20.81
N SER A 53 18.94 13.04 21.06
CA SER A 53 18.99 13.87 22.26
C SER A 53 18.25 15.20 22.03
N ILE A 54 17.14 15.40 22.74
CA ILE A 54 16.25 16.56 22.58
C ILE A 54 15.87 17.08 23.96
N GLY A 55 16.21 18.34 24.27
CA GLY A 55 15.74 19.02 25.49
C GLY A 55 16.11 18.30 26.80
N GLY A 56 17.26 17.65 26.86
CA GLY A 56 17.70 16.87 28.04
C GLY A 56 17.13 15.45 28.13
N PHE A 57 16.40 15.00 27.11
CA PHE A 57 15.91 13.64 26.98
C PHE A 57 16.60 12.91 25.83
N ASN A 58 16.81 11.61 26.00
CA ASN A 58 17.14 10.70 24.92
C ASN A 58 15.86 10.03 24.43
N VAL A 59 15.50 10.28 23.17
CA VAL A 59 14.30 9.78 22.52
C VAL A 59 14.63 8.57 21.66
N CYS A 60 13.92 7.47 21.88
CA CYS A 60 14.04 6.25 21.09
C CYS A 60 13.29 6.42 19.77
N SER A 61 14.00 6.34 18.65
CA SER A 61 13.41 6.40 17.32
C SER A 61 12.49 5.21 17.09
N ARG A 62 11.48 5.41 16.25
CA ARG A 62 10.56 4.36 15.83
C ARG A 62 10.92 3.89 14.43
N GLY A 63 11.67 2.79 14.36
CA GLY A 63 12.36 2.30 13.16
C GLY A 63 13.66 3.06 12.85
N ALA A 64 14.43 2.54 11.90
CA ALA A 64 15.78 3.04 11.59
C ALA A 64 15.81 4.54 11.20
N ASN A 65 14.81 5.01 10.47
CA ASN A 65 14.67 6.41 10.03
C ASN A 65 13.71 7.23 10.89
N ASN A 66 13.21 6.69 12.01
CA ASN A 66 12.18 7.29 12.85
C ASN A 66 10.81 7.52 12.16
N MET A 67 10.57 6.91 11.00
CA MET A 67 9.38 7.09 10.15
C MET A 67 8.51 5.83 10.03
N LYS A 68 8.68 4.86 10.94
CA LYS A 68 8.00 3.56 10.83
C LYS A 68 6.48 3.67 10.82
N CYS A 69 5.91 4.57 11.63
CA CYS A 69 4.46 4.79 11.63
C CYS A 69 3.97 5.25 10.26
N GLU A 70 4.66 6.21 9.66
CA GLU A 70 4.33 6.75 8.35
C GLU A 70 4.46 5.70 7.25
N GLU A 71 5.49 4.86 7.29
CA GLU A 71 5.65 3.72 6.38
C GLU A 71 4.46 2.75 6.46
N VAL A 72 4.11 2.33 7.68
CA VAL A 72 2.98 1.42 7.93
C VAL A 72 1.67 2.04 7.44
N GLU A 73 1.43 3.33 7.75
CA GLU A 73 0.22 4.03 7.30
C GLU A 73 0.15 4.11 5.77
N ILE A 74 1.24 4.45 5.09
CA ILE A 74 1.28 4.56 3.63
C ILE A 74 1.05 3.19 2.98
N ASP A 75 1.76 2.17 3.44
CA ASP A 75 1.67 0.82 2.90
C ASP A 75 0.23 0.27 3.02
N ILE A 76 -0.39 0.44 4.20
CA ILE A 76 -1.77 0.02 4.46
C ILE A 76 -2.76 0.86 3.64
N LYS A 77 -2.68 2.20 3.68
CA LYS A 77 -3.66 3.09 3.04
C LYS A 77 -3.64 3.01 1.52
N LYS A 78 -2.47 2.74 0.92
CA LYS A 78 -2.35 2.55 -0.53
C LYS A 78 -2.86 1.18 -0.98
N ASN A 79 -2.96 0.21 -0.08
CA ASN A 79 -3.42 -1.12 -0.41
C ASN A 79 -4.93 -1.16 -0.61
N ARG A 80 -5.37 -1.87 -1.66
CA ARG A 80 -6.79 -1.98 -2.02
C ARG A 80 -7.62 -2.78 -1.01
N LEU A 81 -7.00 -3.69 -0.26
CA LEU A 81 -7.69 -4.65 0.59
C LEU A 81 -7.49 -4.37 2.09
N LEU A 82 -6.26 -4.09 2.53
CA LEU A 82 -5.91 -3.94 3.94
C LEU A 82 -6.75 -2.92 4.73
N PRO A 83 -7.09 -1.72 4.22
CA PRO A 83 -7.93 -0.78 4.95
C PRO A 83 -9.30 -1.36 5.32
N ARG A 84 -9.88 -2.16 4.41
CA ARG A 84 -11.17 -2.84 4.65
C ARG A 84 -11.01 -4.00 5.63
N LEU A 85 -9.93 -4.77 5.52
CA LEU A 85 -9.65 -5.87 6.46
C LEU A 85 -9.44 -5.35 7.88
N ILE A 86 -8.60 -4.32 8.07
CA ILE A 86 -8.40 -3.72 9.39
C ILE A 86 -9.70 -3.12 9.92
N THR A 87 -10.48 -2.43 9.08
CA THR A 87 -11.80 -1.92 9.51
C THR A 87 -12.72 -3.06 9.97
N LYS A 88 -12.62 -4.24 9.33
CA LYS A 88 -13.37 -5.43 9.74
C LYS A 88 -12.90 -5.98 11.08
N GLN A 89 -11.58 -6.11 11.30
CA GLN A 89 -11.01 -6.50 12.60
C GLN A 89 -11.46 -5.53 13.69
N VAL A 90 -11.39 -4.22 13.43
CA VAL A 90 -11.85 -3.17 14.35
C VAL A 90 -13.33 -3.37 14.71
N ASN A 91 -14.19 -3.57 13.72
CA ASN A 91 -15.63 -3.74 13.96
C ASN A 91 -15.95 -5.05 14.70
N MET A 92 -15.25 -6.15 14.37
CA MET A 92 -15.44 -7.44 15.04
C MET A 92 -14.97 -7.40 16.50
N LEU A 93 -13.87 -6.70 16.80
CA LEU A 93 -13.43 -6.49 18.17
C LEU A 93 -14.35 -5.54 18.93
N TYR A 94 -14.75 -4.42 18.32
CA TYR A 94 -15.63 -3.44 18.93
C TYR A 94 -17.02 -4.01 19.24
N GLY A 95 -17.54 -4.89 18.36
CA GLY A 95 -18.83 -5.54 18.53
C GLY A 95 -19.97 -4.52 18.61
N LEU A 96 -20.80 -4.65 19.65
CA LEU A 96 -21.88 -3.71 19.98
C LEU A 96 -21.39 -2.50 20.78
N GLY A 97 -20.11 -2.49 21.15
CA GLY A 97 -19.44 -1.38 21.80
C GLY A 97 -18.95 -1.71 23.20
N PRO A 98 -18.35 -0.71 23.85
CA PRO A 98 -17.83 -0.85 25.20
C PRO A 98 -18.95 -1.05 26.23
N ALA A 99 -18.72 -1.97 27.16
CA ALA A 99 -19.61 -2.25 28.28
C ALA A 99 -18.82 -2.67 29.52
N ILE A 100 -19.49 -2.61 30.68
CA ILE A 100 -18.93 -3.04 31.96
C ILE A 100 -19.26 -4.51 32.20
N TYR A 101 -18.31 -5.27 32.75
CA TYR A 101 -18.51 -6.66 33.10
C TYR A 101 -17.80 -7.03 34.41
N ILE A 102 -18.21 -8.15 35.00
CA ILE A 102 -17.52 -8.83 36.09
C ILE A 102 -17.06 -10.21 35.58
N LYS A 103 -15.83 -10.60 35.91
CA LYS A 103 -15.34 -11.97 35.62
C LYS A 103 -16.00 -12.94 36.60
N SER A 104 -16.70 -13.96 36.11
CA SER A 104 -17.25 -15.03 36.93
C SER A 104 -16.84 -16.41 36.38
N ILE A 105 -17.02 -17.45 37.18
CA ILE A 105 -16.82 -18.84 36.75
C ILE A 105 -18.20 -19.50 36.73
N LYS A 106 -18.64 -19.92 35.54
CA LYS A 106 -19.86 -20.70 35.33
C LYS A 106 -19.48 -22.02 34.67
N ASP A 107 -19.91 -23.14 35.27
CA ASP A 107 -19.63 -24.50 34.78
C ASP A 107 -18.13 -24.76 34.55
N GLY A 108 -17.27 -24.25 35.43
CA GLY A 108 -15.81 -24.37 35.34
C GLY A 108 -15.16 -23.53 34.24
N LYS A 109 -15.92 -22.67 33.53
CA LYS A 109 -15.41 -21.76 32.49
C LYS A 109 -15.42 -20.32 32.96
N LEU A 110 -14.35 -19.59 32.65
CA LEU A 110 -14.30 -18.16 32.87
C LEU A 110 -15.24 -17.45 31.88
N VAL A 111 -16.17 -16.66 32.40
CA VAL A 111 -17.14 -15.91 31.59
C VAL A 111 -17.16 -14.44 32.00
N LYS A 112 -17.50 -13.57 31.05
CA LYS A 112 -17.77 -12.14 31.29
C LYS A 112 -19.26 -11.97 31.52
N GLU A 113 -19.65 -11.56 32.73
CA GLU A 113 -21.03 -11.17 33.04
C GLU A 113 -21.18 -9.68 32.83
N TRP A 114 -21.80 -9.31 31.71
CA TRP A 114 -22.07 -7.92 31.36
C TRP A 114 -23.12 -7.35 32.31
N THR A 115 -22.82 -6.20 32.90
CA THR A 115 -23.63 -5.60 33.96
C THR A 115 -23.54 -4.08 33.91
N ASP A 116 -24.59 -3.41 34.40
CA ASP A 116 -24.59 -1.97 34.53
C ASP A 116 -23.82 -1.54 35.78
N CYS A 117 -23.08 -0.44 35.66
CA CYS A 117 -22.43 0.21 36.79
C CYS A 117 -22.62 1.72 36.66
N PRO A 118 -23.68 2.30 37.27
CA PRO A 118 -24.03 3.71 37.09
C PRO A 118 -22.88 4.68 37.39
N GLU A 119 -22.05 4.39 38.40
CA GLU A 119 -20.91 5.23 38.77
C GLU A 119 -19.84 5.31 37.67
N ILE A 120 -19.44 4.15 37.12
CA ILE A 120 -18.46 4.10 36.03
C ILE A 120 -19.06 4.68 34.75
N THR A 121 -20.32 4.36 34.44
CA THR A 121 -21.02 4.88 33.26
C THR A 121 -21.13 6.40 33.29
N ALA A 122 -21.55 6.98 34.42
CA ALA A 122 -21.62 8.43 34.58
C ALA A 122 -20.26 9.10 34.39
N TRP A 123 -19.18 8.47 34.88
CA TRP A 123 -17.83 8.98 34.63
C TRP A 123 -17.43 8.93 33.15
N LEU A 124 -17.71 7.82 32.44
CA LEU A 124 -17.44 7.68 31.01
C LEU A 124 -18.21 8.72 30.17
N GLU A 125 -19.47 8.96 30.51
CA GLU A 125 -20.34 9.89 29.78
C GLU A 125 -20.01 11.36 30.05
N SER A 126 -19.41 11.67 31.20
CA SER A 126 -19.06 13.05 31.59
C SER A 126 -17.89 13.68 30.81
N TRP A 127 -17.20 12.96 29.92
CA TRP A 127 -15.93 13.43 29.33
C TRP A 127 -16.12 14.69 28.47
N LYS A 128 -17.15 14.73 27.62
CA LYS A 128 -17.44 15.90 26.77
C LYS A 128 -17.83 17.12 27.60
N ASP A 129 -18.62 16.93 28.66
CA ASP A 129 -19.00 17.98 29.61
C ASP A 129 -17.80 18.54 30.38
N ARG A 130 -16.76 17.71 30.57
CA ARG A 130 -15.46 18.10 31.15
C ARG A 130 -14.51 18.75 30.14
N GLY A 131 -14.94 18.97 28.90
CA GLY A 131 -14.17 19.65 27.85
C GLY A 131 -13.15 18.78 27.12
N LEU A 132 -13.28 17.45 27.19
CA LEU A 132 -12.48 16.55 26.35
C LEU A 132 -13.05 16.52 24.91
N GLU A 133 -12.15 16.39 23.93
CA GLU A 133 -12.51 16.40 22.50
C GLU A 133 -13.37 15.19 22.10
N SER A 134 -13.00 14.00 22.59
CA SER A 134 -13.66 12.73 22.27
C SER A 134 -14.36 12.13 23.48
N ASP A 135 -15.45 11.40 23.21
CA ASP A 135 -16.06 10.53 24.21
C ASP A 135 -15.31 9.18 24.33
N TYR A 136 -15.71 8.40 25.33
CA TYR A 136 -15.07 7.12 25.61
C TYR A 136 -15.23 6.09 24.49
N LYS A 137 -16.29 6.16 23.67
CA LYS A 137 -16.53 5.22 22.55
C LYS A 137 -15.59 5.54 21.39
N GLU A 138 -15.42 6.82 21.06
CA GLU A 138 -14.45 7.28 20.07
C GLU A 138 -13.01 6.89 20.47
N VAL A 139 -12.64 7.11 21.73
CA VAL A 139 -11.32 6.71 22.24
C VAL A 139 -11.14 5.19 22.19
N ALA A 140 -12.14 4.41 22.61
CA ALA A 140 -12.05 2.96 22.59
C ALA A 140 -11.90 2.41 21.17
N LYS A 141 -12.68 2.93 20.21
CA LYS A 141 -12.56 2.55 18.79
C LYS A 141 -11.22 3.01 18.19
N GLY A 142 -10.73 4.18 18.58
CA GLY A 142 -9.42 4.71 18.20
C GLY A 142 -8.27 3.83 18.68
N ASN A 143 -8.32 3.37 19.94
CA ASN A 143 -7.34 2.44 20.50
C ASN A 143 -7.28 1.14 19.69
N ILE A 144 -8.44 0.54 19.40
CA ILE A 144 -8.51 -0.67 18.57
C ILE A 144 -7.89 -0.44 17.19
N LYS A 145 -8.21 0.69 16.55
CA LYS A 145 -7.68 1.01 15.22
C LYS A 145 -6.16 1.18 15.25
N ASN A 146 -5.63 1.93 16.21
CA ASN A 146 -4.19 2.13 16.34
C ASN A 146 -3.48 0.82 16.67
N TYR A 147 -4.07 -0.01 17.52
CA TYR A 147 -3.57 -1.34 17.82
C TYR A 147 -3.48 -2.24 16.59
N TYR A 148 -4.51 -2.30 15.72
CA TYR A 148 -4.41 -3.10 14.49
C TYR A 148 -3.46 -2.53 13.43
N TYR A 149 -3.21 -1.21 13.44
CA TYR A 149 -2.18 -0.63 12.57
C TYR A 149 -0.77 -0.94 13.08
N PHE A 150 -0.53 -0.78 14.38
CA PHE A 150 0.83 -0.63 14.91
C PHE A 150 1.22 -1.65 15.98
N ARG A 151 0.26 -2.44 16.49
CA ARG A 151 0.38 -3.31 17.69
C ARG A 151 0.79 -2.58 18.97
N ASP A 152 0.69 -1.25 18.95
CA ASP A 152 0.75 -0.38 20.11
C ASP A 152 -0.14 0.85 19.91
N TYR A 153 -0.33 1.61 20.98
CA TYR A 153 -0.92 2.93 20.94
C TYR A 153 -0.61 3.71 22.22
N PHE A 154 -0.88 5.01 22.16
CA PHE A 154 -0.67 5.93 23.26
C PHE A 154 -2.01 6.53 23.68
N VAL A 155 -2.20 6.71 24.98
CA VAL A 155 -3.39 7.35 25.55
C VAL A 155 -2.94 8.46 26.48
N LYS A 156 -3.48 9.65 26.28
CA LYS A 156 -3.21 10.78 27.16
C LYS A 156 -4.27 10.84 28.26
N TRP A 157 -3.79 10.91 29.49
CA TRP A 157 -4.59 10.95 30.71
C TRP A 157 -4.75 12.39 31.12
N ARG A 158 -5.99 12.86 31.30
CA ARG A 158 -6.27 14.18 31.87
C ARG A 158 -6.59 14.03 33.34
N MET A 159 -5.92 14.79 34.18
CA MET A 159 -6.13 14.77 35.63
C MET A 159 -7.11 15.86 36.06
N THR A 160 -7.90 15.60 37.10
CA THR A 160 -8.71 16.64 37.75
C THR A 160 -7.81 17.62 38.51
N LEU A 161 -8.27 18.86 38.68
CA LEU A 161 -7.54 19.87 39.46
C LEU A 161 -7.32 19.42 40.92
N GLY A 162 -8.26 18.67 41.49
CA GLY A 162 -8.19 18.15 42.85
C GLY A 162 -7.29 16.92 43.04
N ASN A 163 -6.64 16.40 41.98
CA ASN A 163 -5.79 15.20 42.07
C ASN A 163 -4.72 15.32 43.17
N ARG A 164 -4.07 16.48 43.31
CA ARG A 164 -2.99 16.70 44.30
C ARG A 164 -3.47 16.78 45.75
N ILE A 165 -4.74 17.11 45.98
CA ILE A 165 -5.32 17.27 47.33
C ILE A 165 -6.14 16.06 47.77
N GLY A 166 -6.08 14.95 47.03
CA GLY A 166 -6.66 13.67 47.44
C GLY A 166 -8.11 13.42 47.02
N GLU A 167 -8.63 14.15 46.02
CA GLU A 167 -9.98 13.93 45.50
C GLU A 167 -10.19 12.48 45.01
N GLN A 168 -11.44 11.99 45.11
CA GLN A 168 -11.82 10.59 44.88
C GLN A 168 -11.68 10.13 43.42
N CYS A 169 -11.79 11.03 42.43
CA CYS A 169 -11.67 10.71 41.01
C CYS A 169 -10.55 11.53 40.34
N PRO A 170 -9.27 11.15 40.51
CA PRO A 170 -8.15 11.92 39.98
C PRO A 170 -8.07 11.97 38.46
N VAL A 171 -8.63 10.99 37.73
CA VAL A 171 -8.63 10.96 36.26
C VAL A 171 -9.93 11.56 35.72
N ALA A 172 -9.82 12.68 35.03
CA ALA A 172 -10.95 13.38 34.40
C ALA A 172 -11.46 12.64 33.15
N GLY A 173 -10.57 12.04 32.38
CA GLY A 173 -10.87 11.27 31.18
C GLY A 173 -9.61 10.97 30.36
N LEU A 174 -9.79 10.34 29.19
CA LEU A 174 -8.72 9.88 28.32
C LEU A 174 -8.82 10.52 26.92
N GLU A 175 -7.68 10.77 26.29
CA GLU A 175 -7.59 11.28 24.92
C GLU A 175 -6.75 10.35 24.05
N LEU A 176 -7.20 10.12 22.82
CA LEU A 176 -6.46 9.36 21.82
C LEU A 176 -5.20 10.13 21.41
N MET A 177 -4.08 9.42 21.28
CA MET A 177 -2.85 9.98 20.74
C MET A 177 -2.48 9.29 19.43
N GLU A 178 -2.15 10.09 18.43
CA GLU A 178 -1.63 9.62 17.14
C GLU A 178 -0.25 8.98 17.32
N ASN A 179 -0.10 7.68 16.99
CA ASN A 179 1.15 6.93 17.14
C ASN A 179 2.34 7.63 16.45
N ARG A 180 2.11 8.19 15.26
CA ARG A 180 3.14 8.94 14.50
C ARG A 180 3.70 10.14 15.27
N ARG A 181 2.96 10.69 16.24
CA ARG A 181 3.39 11.86 17.04
C ARG A 181 4.15 11.49 18.31
N CYS A 182 4.05 10.25 18.79
CA CYS A 182 4.57 9.83 20.09
C CYS A 182 5.86 9.03 19.97
N ARG A 183 6.83 9.28 20.85
CA ARG A 183 8.05 8.50 21.02
C ARG A 183 8.36 8.27 22.50
N LEU A 184 8.89 7.11 22.84
CA LEU A 184 9.44 6.77 24.15
C LEU A 184 10.69 7.60 24.41
N ALA A 185 10.80 8.16 25.60
CA ALA A 185 11.91 9.02 26.00
C ALA A 185 12.40 8.68 27.42
N THR A 186 13.71 8.82 27.63
CA THR A 186 14.38 8.64 28.91
C THR A 186 15.28 9.83 29.24
N GLN A 187 15.55 10.03 30.52
CA GLN A 187 16.54 11.01 31.00
C GLN A 187 17.89 10.36 31.32
N LYS A 188 18.04 9.05 31.11
CA LYS A 188 19.34 8.38 31.21
C LYS A 188 20.32 9.04 30.26
N LYS A 189 21.53 9.36 30.74
CA LYS A 189 22.56 10.07 29.98
C LYS A 189 23.20 9.16 28.93
N ASP A 190 23.59 7.96 29.34
CA ASP A 190 24.14 6.96 28.44
C ASP A 190 23.04 6.00 28.00
N VAL A 191 22.72 6.04 26.71
CA VAL A 191 21.77 5.14 26.05
C VAL A 191 22.44 4.31 24.95
N ILE A 192 23.76 4.46 24.81
CA ILE A 192 24.55 3.83 23.76
C ILE A 192 25.27 2.61 24.32
N THR A 193 25.84 2.71 25.52
CA THR A 193 26.59 1.62 26.16
C THR A 193 25.79 0.91 27.25
N GLU A 194 24.84 1.60 27.88
CA GLU A 194 23.98 0.99 28.90
C GLU A 194 22.85 0.15 28.30
N LEU A 195 22.53 -0.96 28.97
CA LEU A 195 21.32 -1.72 28.68
C LEU A 195 20.07 -0.93 29.09
N ILE A 196 19.32 -0.49 28.10
CA ILE A 196 18.05 0.20 28.31
C ILE A 196 16.93 -0.82 28.44
N ASN A 197 16.16 -0.71 29.52
CA ASN A 197 14.96 -1.50 29.74
C ASN A 197 13.72 -0.65 29.51
N TYR A 198 12.58 -1.29 29.22
CA TYR A 198 11.32 -0.56 29.00
C TYR A 198 10.91 0.34 30.18
N LYS A 199 11.26 -0.06 31.42
CA LYS A 199 11.00 0.74 32.63
C LYS A 199 11.78 2.07 32.66
N ASP A 200 12.90 2.15 31.94
CA ASP A 200 13.78 3.33 31.92
C ASP A 200 13.18 4.48 31.10
N PHE A 201 12.18 4.19 30.25
CA PHE A 201 11.38 5.23 29.61
C PHE A 201 10.46 5.86 30.65
N THR A 202 10.78 7.08 31.05
CA THR A 202 10.00 7.83 32.06
C THR A 202 9.08 8.85 31.41
N HIS A 203 9.25 9.15 30.12
CA HIS A 203 8.51 10.19 29.41
C HIS A 203 8.07 9.73 28.02
N ILE A 204 7.02 10.36 27.50
CA ILE A 204 6.60 10.29 26.10
C ILE A 204 6.85 11.65 25.46
N ALA A 205 7.71 11.66 24.44
CA ALA A 205 7.93 12.81 23.58
C ALA A 205 6.82 12.89 22.52
N VAL A 206 6.19 14.06 22.41
CA VAL A 206 5.08 14.33 21.50
C VAL A 206 5.46 15.48 20.56
N GLY A 207 5.40 15.25 19.26
CA GLY A 207 5.71 16.26 18.26
C GLY A 207 5.42 15.80 16.84
N ARG A 208 5.82 16.62 15.86
CA ARG A 208 5.78 16.24 14.44
C ARG A 208 7.17 15.72 14.03
N TRP A 209 7.29 14.42 13.84
CA TRP A 209 8.58 13.77 13.54
C TRP A 209 8.94 13.80 12.05
N SER A 210 7.96 13.99 11.18
CA SER A 210 8.15 14.09 9.72
C SER A 210 8.81 15.39 9.26
N TYR A 211 8.87 16.42 10.11
CA TYR A 211 9.48 17.71 9.80
C TYR A 211 10.75 17.87 10.64
N GLY A 212 11.91 18.06 9.98
CA GLY A 212 13.23 18.10 10.63
C GLY A 212 13.43 19.17 11.71
N VAL A 213 12.50 20.11 11.86
CA VAL A 213 12.46 21.08 12.98
C VAL A 213 11.04 21.15 13.52
N SER A 214 10.82 20.67 14.74
CA SER A 214 9.52 20.74 15.43
C SER A 214 9.68 21.10 16.90
N LYS A 215 8.62 21.70 17.47
CA LYS A 215 8.50 21.83 18.92
C LYS A 215 8.04 20.49 19.50
N TYR A 216 8.78 19.97 20.47
CA TYR A 216 8.47 18.73 21.16
C TYR A 216 7.98 19.01 22.59
N LEU A 217 6.95 18.29 23.01
CA LEU A 217 6.43 18.30 24.36
C LEU A 217 6.80 16.96 25.02
N PHE A 218 7.20 17.01 26.29
CA PHE A 218 7.53 15.81 27.05
C PHE A 218 6.49 15.64 28.16
N TYR A 219 5.74 14.54 28.10
CA TYR A 219 4.79 14.17 29.13
C TYR A 219 5.38 13.04 29.98
N PRO A 220 5.14 13.01 31.31
CA PRO A 220 5.49 11.85 32.11
C PRO A 220 4.75 10.62 31.55
N ARG A 221 5.46 9.49 31.48
CA ARG A 221 4.84 8.20 31.16
C ARG A 221 3.96 7.80 32.33
N MET A 222 2.72 7.40 32.05
CA MET A 222 1.74 7.05 33.07
C MET A 222 2.17 5.81 33.85
N VAL A 223 2.29 5.96 35.17
CA VAL A 223 2.52 4.87 36.14
C VAL A 223 1.51 5.06 37.26
N ILE A 224 0.70 4.03 37.54
CA ILE A 224 -0.41 4.11 38.52
C ILE A 224 0.09 4.57 39.89
N LYS A 225 1.25 4.06 40.35
CA LYS A 225 1.85 4.42 41.64
C LYS A 225 2.12 5.91 41.78
N ASP A 226 2.43 6.58 40.67
CA ASP A 226 2.82 7.99 40.64
C ASP A 226 1.64 8.92 40.30
N ILE A 227 0.39 8.43 40.32
CA ILE A 227 -0.79 9.19 39.91
C ILE A 227 -0.91 10.56 40.61
N ARG A 228 -0.56 10.62 41.91
CA ARG A 228 -0.64 11.85 42.71
C ARG A 228 0.45 12.88 42.38
N ASN A 229 1.51 12.45 41.70
CA ASN A 229 2.59 13.34 41.24
C ASN A 229 2.26 13.98 39.87
N ILE A 230 1.23 13.50 39.17
CA ILE A 230 0.85 14.00 37.85
C ILE A 230 -0.01 15.25 38.01
N LYS A 231 0.52 16.41 37.58
CA LYS A 231 -0.14 17.70 37.76
C LYS A 231 -1.36 17.92 36.84
N TYR A 232 -1.20 17.65 35.54
CA TYR A 232 -2.22 17.95 34.54
C TYR A 232 -2.47 16.80 33.58
N ALA A 233 -1.40 16.19 33.07
CA ALA A 233 -1.52 15.08 32.13
C ALA A 233 -0.29 14.17 32.16
N ALA A 234 -0.51 12.91 31.81
CA ALA A 234 0.51 11.91 31.53
C ALA A 234 0.09 11.12 30.28
N ILE A 235 1.01 10.34 29.71
CA ILE A 235 0.71 9.50 28.55
C ILE A 235 1.07 8.06 28.87
N SER A 236 0.13 7.13 28.75
CA SER A 236 0.40 5.70 28.79
C SER A 236 0.76 5.19 27.40
N HIS A 237 1.52 4.09 27.37
CA HIS A 237 1.84 3.35 26.16
C HIS A 237 1.41 1.90 26.37
N HIS A 238 0.52 1.44 25.49
CA HIS A 238 -0.09 0.11 25.51
C HIS A 238 0.39 -0.65 24.28
N ARG A 239 0.81 -1.90 24.43
CA ARG A 239 1.42 -2.66 23.35
C ARG A 239 1.26 -4.15 23.51
N GLU A 240 1.20 -4.84 22.39
CA GLU A 240 1.64 -6.22 22.30
C GLU A 240 3.17 -6.22 22.20
N LYS A 241 3.84 -6.96 23.09
CA LYS A 241 5.31 -6.95 23.16
C LYS A 241 5.88 -7.81 22.04
N SER A 242 6.47 -7.16 21.04
CA SER A 242 7.29 -7.82 20.03
C SER A 242 8.69 -8.14 20.55
N VAL A 243 9.25 -9.25 20.06
CA VAL A 243 10.60 -9.72 20.43
C VAL A 243 11.62 -8.64 20.08
N SER A 244 12.53 -8.35 21.01
CA SER A 244 13.59 -7.35 20.83
C SER A 244 13.13 -5.92 20.51
N GLU A 245 11.88 -5.53 20.81
CA GLU A 245 11.34 -4.19 20.46
C GLU A 245 10.77 -3.38 21.66
N PHE A 246 10.99 -2.07 21.70
CA PHE A 246 10.37 -1.20 22.73
C PHE A 246 8.98 -0.69 22.33
N TYR A 247 8.72 -0.56 21.04
CA TYR A 247 7.39 -0.27 20.52
C TYR A 247 6.63 -1.57 20.24
N GLY A 248 5.34 -1.46 19.96
CA GLY A 248 4.63 -2.54 19.28
C GLY A 248 5.07 -2.58 17.81
N VAL A 249 5.16 -3.79 17.28
CA VAL A 249 5.43 -4.02 15.85
C VAL A 249 4.29 -4.84 15.26
N ASN A 250 3.75 -4.34 14.16
CA ASN A 250 2.82 -5.11 13.36
C ASN A 250 3.58 -6.17 12.56
N GLU A 251 3.87 -7.30 13.20
CA GLU A 251 4.65 -8.40 12.63
C GLU A 251 3.99 -8.97 11.36
N THR A 252 2.65 -8.92 11.29
CA THR A 252 1.88 -9.24 10.08
C THR A 252 2.26 -8.32 8.92
N HIS A 253 2.28 -6.99 9.15
CA HIS A 253 2.71 -6.02 8.16
C HIS A 253 4.18 -6.22 7.77
N GLU A 254 5.08 -6.43 8.75
CA GLU A 254 6.49 -6.65 8.48
C GLU A 254 6.74 -7.90 7.61
N GLY A 255 6.12 -9.03 7.98
CA GLY A 255 6.28 -10.29 7.26
C GLY A 255 5.68 -10.29 5.86
N THR A 256 4.70 -9.41 5.59
CA THR A 256 4.02 -9.33 4.29
C THR A 256 4.34 -8.06 3.50
N LYS A 257 5.26 -7.21 3.99
CA LYS A 257 5.58 -5.90 3.42
C LYS A 257 5.90 -5.94 1.92
N ALA A 258 6.62 -6.97 1.47
CA ALA A 258 6.94 -7.15 0.05
C ALA A 258 5.68 -7.38 -0.82
N TYR A 259 4.73 -8.20 -0.35
CA TYR A 259 3.45 -8.44 -1.04
C TYR A 259 2.56 -7.19 -1.01
N ILE A 260 2.55 -6.45 0.10
CA ILE A 260 1.80 -5.19 0.20
C ILE A 260 2.32 -4.20 -0.84
N LYS A 261 3.64 -3.99 -0.89
CA LYS A 261 4.24 -3.05 -1.85
C LYS A 261 4.08 -3.51 -3.29
N GLY A 262 4.35 -4.78 -3.57
CA GLY A 262 4.17 -5.36 -4.91
C GLY A 262 2.74 -5.18 -5.41
N SER A 263 1.73 -5.51 -4.60
CA SER A 263 0.31 -5.34 -4.97
C SER A 263 -0.11 -3.89 -5.13
N ASN A 264 0.42 -2.97 -4.30
CA ASN A 264 0.17 -1.54 -4.43
C ASN A 264 0.67 -0.99 -5.78
N ASP A 265 1.77 -1.53 -6.30
CA ASP A 265 2.38 -1.07 -7.55
C ASP A 265 1.82 -1.77 -8.80
N THR A 266 1.15 -2.92 -8.67
CA THR A 266 0.58 -3.68 -9.80
C THR A 266 -0.27 -2.81 -10.73
N ALA A 267 -1.19 -2.01 -10.18
CA ALA A 267 -2.02 -1.14 -10.99
C ALA A 267 -1.21 -0.07 -11.74
N ASN A 268 -0.15 0.46 -11.12
CA ASN A 268 0.76 1.40 -11.75
C ASN A 268 1.55 0.75 -12.87
N TYR A 269 2.00 -0.49 -12.70
CA TYR A 269 2.69 -1.24 -13.75
C TYR A 269 1.79 -1.51 -14.94
N ILE A 270 0.55 -1.96 -14.71
CA ILE A 270 -0.43 -2.18 -15.79
C ILE A 270 -0.72 -0.86 -16.52
N ASN A 271 -1.02 0.22 -15.78
CA ASN A 271 -1.34 1.52 -16.39
C ASN A 271 -0.14 2.13 -17.14
N SER A 272 1.07 2.02 -16.58
CA SER A 272 2.30 2.44 -17.24
C SER A 272 2.54 1.64 -18.51
N PHE A 273 2.34 0.33 -18.45
CA PHE A 273 2.45 -0.56 -19.60
C PHE A 273 1.44 -0.17 -20.68
N LEU A 274 0.16 0.00 -20.35
CA LEU A 274 -0.87 0.41 -21.31
C LEU A 274 -0.59 1.79 -21.93
N LYS A 275 0.00 2.71 -21.16
CA LYS A 275 0.31 4.07 -21.63
C LYS A 275 1.55 4.11 -22.52
N ASN A 276 2.58 3.33 -22.18
CA ASN A 276 3.91 3.45 -22.78
C ASN A 276 4.27 2.29 -23.71
N SER A 277 3.47 1.22 -23.75
CA SER A 277 3.71 0.09 -24.63
C SER A 277 3.56 0.53 -26.09
N LEU A 278 4.66 0.43 -26.83
CA LEU A 278 4.66 0.57 -28.28
C LEU A 278 3.91 -0.63 -28.87
N ALA A 279 2.65 -0.42 -29.27
CA ALA A 279 1.86 -1.41 -30.00
C ALA A 279 2.30 -1.51 -31.48
N ALA A 280 3.61 -1.62 -31.73
CA ALA A 280 4.15 -1.84 -33.07
C ALA A 280 3.87 -3.29 -33.48
N LYS A 281 2.71 -3.52 -34.09
CA LYS A 281 2.27 -4.86 -34.54
C LYS A 281 3.10 -5.39 -35.71
N ILE A 282 3.72 -4.52 -36.50
CA ILE A 282 4.43 -4.86 -37.74
C ILE A 282 5.76 -4.12 -37.78
N HIS A 283 6.86 -4.86 -37.89
CA HIS A 283 8.19 -4.35 -38.17
C HIS A 283 8.50 -4.52 -39.68
N ILE A 284 8.74 -3.42 -40.40
CA ILE A 284 9.01 -3.43 -41.85
C ILE A 284 10.51 -3.25 -42.08
N ILE A 285 11.13 -4.23 -42.73
CA ILE A 285 12.54 -4.16 -43.15
C ILE A 285 12.57 -3.92 -44.66
N ILE A 286 13.12 -2.78 -45.06
CA ILE A 286 13.24 -2.34 -46.45
C ILE A 286 14.64 -2.67 -46.98
N PRO A 287 14.79 -3.44 -48.08
CA PRO A 287 16.10 -3.75 -48.63
C PRO A 287 16.83 -2.50 -49.13
N ASN A 288 18.11 -2.36 -48.78
CA ASN A 288 18.94 -1.25 -49.26
C ASN A 288 19.01 -1.21 -50.79
N ALA A 289 19.10 -2.38 -51.43
CA ALA A 289 19.12 -2.49 -52.90
C ALA A 289 17.85 -1.94 -53.55
N TRP A 290 16.68 -2.10 -52.91
CA TRP A 290 15.44 -1.52 -53.40
C TRP A 290 15.48 0.01 -53.28
N ALA A 291 15.95 0.54 -52.15
CA ALA A 291 16.11 1.98 -51.95
C ALA A 291 17.05 2.60 -52.99
N GLU A 292 18.21 1.99 -53.22
CA GLU A 292 19.18 2.41 -54.23
C GLU A 292 18.62 2.34 -55.65
N SER A 293 17.89 1.29 -56.00
CA SER A 293 17.23 1.17 -57.30
C SER A 293 16.23 2.31 -57.54
N LYS A 294 15.48 2.72 -56.50
CA LYS A 294 14.55 3.84 -56.59
C LYS A 294 15.25 5.18 -56.67
N ARG A 295 16.34 5.40 -55.92
CA ARG A 295 17.22 6.57 -56.08
C ARG A 295 17.75 6.68 -57.52
N ALA A 296 18.19 5.57 -58.10
CA ALA A 296 18.68 5.53 -59.48
C ALA A 296 17.57 5.84 -60.50
N GLN A 297 16.35 5.31 -60.31
CA GLN A 297 15.20 5.60 -61.17
C GLN A 297 14.84 7.10 -61.15
N ILE A 298 14.75 7.70 -59.95
CA ILE A 298 14.48 9.13 -59.80
C ILE A 298 15.59 9.96 -60.45
N THR A 299 16.85 9.55 -60.29
CA THR A 299 18.00 10.23 -60.92
C THR A 299 17.90 10.22 -62.44
N LYS A 300 17.49 9.10 -63.05
CA LYS A 300 17.26 9.03 -64.51
C LYS A 300 16.16 10.01 -64.95
N ILE A 301 15.05 10.09 -64.20
CA ILE A 301 13.96 11.04 -64.48
C ILE A 301 14.45 12.49 -64.35
N CYS A 302 15.27 12.81 -63.35
CA CYS A 302 15.87 14.14 -63.24
C CYS A 302 16.72 14.52 -64.47
N ASN A 303 17.54 13.57 -64.95
CA ASN A 303 18.38 13.77 -66.13
C ASN A 303 17.52 13.99 -67.38
N GLU A 304 16.47 13.18 -67.56
CA GLU A 304 15.54 13.35 -68.69
C GLU A 304 14.77 14.68 -68.59
N ASN A 305 14.35 15.08 -67.39
CA ASN A 305 13.70 16.37 -67.15
C ASN A 305 14.64 17.55 -67.45
N LYS A 306 15.95 17.39 -67.25
CA LYS A 306 16.94 18.39 -67.64
C LYS A 306 16.97 18.60 -69.15
N GLU A 307 16.91 17.51 -69.92
CA GLU A 307 16.82 17.56 -71.38
C GLU A 307 15.48 18.13 -71.86
N ARG A 308 14.36 17.68 -71.30
CA ARG A 308 13.01 18.18 -71.62
C ARG A 308 12.89 19.67 -71.33
N LYS A 309 13.45 20.14 -70.22
CA LYS A 309 13.49 21.58 -69.89
C LYS A 309 14.28 22.38 -70.92
N SER A 310 15.37 21.83 -71.48
CA SER A 310 16.14 22.49 -72.54
C SER A 310 15.38 22.53 -73.89
N LYS A 311 14.42 21.64 -74.09
CA LYS A 311 13.55 21.54 -75.26
C LYS A 311 12.17 22.23 -75.06
N ASN A 312 11.97 22.87 -73.91
CA ASN A 312 10.71 23.50 -73.51
C ASN A 312 9.49 22.54 -73.47
N GLU A 313 9.75 21.27 -73.13
CA GLU A 313 8.75 20.21 -72.98
C GLU A 313 8.28 20.07 -71.52
N PRO A 314 7.06 19.56 -71.26
CA PRO A 314 6.57 19.31 -69.91
C PRO A 314 7.43 18.27 -69.18
N LEU A 315 7.73 18.55 -67.91
CA LEU A 315 8.54 17.66 -67.07
C LEU A 315 7.77 16.39 -66.71
N LEU A 316 8.49 15.28 -66.66
CA LEU A 316 7.98 14.00 -66.16
C LEU A 316 7.77 14.04 -64.66
N THR A 317 6.68 13.41 -64.24
CA THR A 317 6.38 13.12 -62.83
C THR A 317 6.71 11.66 -62.53
N TYR A 318 6.93 11.34 -61.24
CA TYR A 318 7.12 9.97 -60.79
C TYR A 318 6.05 9.63 -59.76
N ASN A 319 5.16 8.69 -60.09
CA ASN A 319 4.00 8.32 -59.26
C ASN A 319 3.22 9.55 -58.74
N GLY A 320 2.98 10.53 -59.62
CA GLY A 320 2.25 11.76 -59.29
C GLY A 320 3.07 12.83 -58.55
N MET A 321 4.35 12.58 -58.26
CA MET A 321 5.25 13.60 -57.68
C MET A 321 5.98 14.38 -58.78
N GLU A 322 6.03 15.70 -58.63
CA GLU A 322 6.86 16.55 -59.48
C GLU A 322 8.34 16.34 -59.19
N ILE A 323 9.09 15.89 -60.21
CA ILE A 323 10.53 15.66 -60.12
C ILE A 323 11.25 16.77 -60.89
N GLY A 324 12.20 17.43 -60.25
CA GLY A 324 12.99 18.49 -60.86
C GLY A 324 14.03 17.98 -61.86
N THR A 325 14.98 18.85 -62.20
CA THR A 325 16.07 18.55 -63.16
C THR A 325 17.39 18.12 -62.50
N ALA A 326 17.41 18.07 -61.17
CA ALA A 326 18.55 17.62 -60.37
C ALA A 326 18.03 16.73 -59.24
N PHE A 327 18.72 15.62 -58.99
CA PHE A 327 18.37 14.71 -57.91
C PHE A 327 18.48 15.41 -56.55
N LYS A 328 17.50 15.14 -55.68
CA LYS A 328 17.50 15.54 -54.27
C LYS A 328 16.99 14.36 -53.46
N GLU A 329 17.63 14.06 -52.34
CA GLU A 329 17.23 12.97 -51.45
C GLU A 329 15.78 13.13 -50.96
N SER A 330 15.29 14.37 -50.88
CA SER A 330 13.90 14.68 -50.58
C SER A 330 12.88 14.02 -51.52
N TYR A 331 13.23 13.78 -52.80
CA TYR A 331 12.34 13.09 -53.74
C TYR A 331 12.19 11.60 -53.38
N PHE A 332 13.29 10.95 -53.00
CA PHE A 332 13.26 9.58 -52.52
C PHE A 332 12.50 9.47 -51.20
N LEU A 333 12.73 10.37 -50.24
CA LEU A 333 11.98 10.37 -48.96
C LEU A 333 10.47 10.58 -49.17
N LYS A 334 10.06 11.44 -50.11
CA LYS A 334 8.64 11.60 -50.49
C LYS A 334 8.06 10.31 -51.07
N TYR A 335 8.80 9.65 -51.96
CA TYR A 335 8.39 8.36 -52.54
C TYR A 335 8.24 7.28 -51.46
N LEU A 336 9.26 7.13 -50.61
CA LEU A 336 9.28 6.18 -49.51
C LEU A 336 8.10 6.40 -48.55
N LYS A 337 7.80 7.66 -48.23
CA LYS A 337 6.65 8.02 -47.39
C LYS A 337 5.32 7.62 -48.03
N GLN A 338 5.17 7.79 -49.36
CA GLN A 338 3.97 7.38 -50.07
C GLN A 338 3.80 5.85 -50.09
N GLU A 339 4.87 5.10 -50.33
CA GLU A 339 4.82 3.63 -50.30
C GLU A 339 4.52 3.10 -48.90
N LEU A 340 5.12 3.66 -47.85
CA LEU A 340 4.81 3.31 -46.47
C LEU A 340 3.34 3.63 -46.12
N ARG A 341 2.78 4.71 -46.68
CA ARG A 341 1.36 5.05 -46.51
C ARG A 341 0.45 4.02 -47.19
N ASN A 342 0.76 3.61 -48.42
CA ASN A 342 0.00 2.57 -49.12
C ASN A 342 0.04 1.24 -48.36
N ILE A 343 1.21 0.86 -47.85
CA ILE A 343 1.38 -0.33 -47.01
C ILE A 343 0.56 -0.21 -45.71
N SER A 344 0.58 0.96 -45.07
CA SER A 344 -0.23 1.22 -43.88
C SER A 344 -1.73 1.10 -44.18
N GLU A 345 -2.22 1.73 -45.25
CA GLU A 345 -3.64 1.66 -45.64
C GLU A 345 -4.09 0.23 -45.96
N TYR A 346 -3.18 -0.62 -46.45
CA TYR A 346 -3.49 -2.02 -46.76
C TYR A 346 -3.42 -2.95 -45.55
N LEU A 347 -2.46 -2.73 -44.64
CA LEU A 347 -2.17 -3.64 -43.51
C LEU A 347 -2.77 -3.19 -42.16
N SER A 348 -3.29 -1.96 -42.07
CA SER A 348 -3.84 -1.40 -40.83
C SER A 348 -5.31 -1.01 -40.97
N GLY A 349 -6.07 -1.08 -39.87
CA GLY A 349 -7.51 -0.78 -39.84
C GLY A 349 -8.37 -2.01 -39.53
N ALA A 350 -9.57 -1.77 -38.98
CA ALA A 350 -10.48 -2.83 -38.56
C ALA A 350 -10.92 -3.72 -39.75
N ASP A 351 -11.14 -3.11 -40.91
CA ASP A 351 -11.60 -3.77 -42.15
C ASP A 351 -10.47 -4.43 -42.97
N ASN A 352 -9.23 -4.31 -42.51
CA ASN A 352 -8.03 -4.80 -43.22
C ASN A 352 -7.38 -6.01 -42.52
N GLN A 353 -8.03 -6.54 -41.48
CA GLN A 353 -7.55 -7.72 -40.76
C GLN A 353 -7.62 -8.98 -41.64
N GLY A 354 -6.51 -9.68 -41.80
CA GLY A 354 -6.44 -10.95 -42.54
C GLY A 354 -6.20 -10.82 -44.05
N LYS A 355 -5.93 -9.62 -44.58
CA LYS A 355 -5.57 -9.44 -46.00
C LYS A 355 -4.19 -10.02 -46.30
N ALA A 356 -4.09 -10.83 -47.35
CA ALA A 356 -2.82 -11.38 -47.83
C ALA A 356 -2.08 -10.35 -48.69
N TYR A 357 -0.82 -10.05 -48.36
CA TYR A 357 0.04 -9.16 -49.13
C TYR A 357 1.21 -9.96 -49.74
N ALA A 358 1.36 -9.91 -51.05
CA ALA A 358 2.43 -10.58 -51.77
C ALA A 358 3.61 -9.62 -52.00
N THR A 359 4.82 -10.02 -51.61
CA THR A 359 6.06 -9.31 -51.91
C THR A 359 6.85 -10.05 -52.98
N MET A 360 7.49 -9.31 -53.88
CA MET A 360 8.46 -9.87 -54.82
C MET A 360 9.86 -9.85 -54.18
N SER A 361 10.60 -10.95 -54.27
CA SER A 361 12.01 -11.01 -53.92
C SER A 361 12.87 -11.23 -55.16
N PHE A 362 14.11 -10.73 -55.15
CA PHE A 362 15.10 -11.02 -56.18
C PHE A 362 16.44 -11.38 -55.54
N LYS A 363 17.20 -12.26 -56.19
CA LYS A 363 18.54 -12.64 -55.73
C LYS A 363 19.59 -11.74 -56.36
N THR A 364 20.57 -11.32 -55.57
CA THR A 364 21.79 -10.69 -56.08
C THR A 364 22.69 -11.72 -56.75
N GLY A 365 23.66 -11.28 -57.56
CA GLY A 365 24.62 -12.19 -58.24
C GLY A 365 25.46 -13.05 -57.29
N THR A 366 25.49 -12.71 -55.99
CA THR A 366 26.16 -13.45 -54.90
C THR A 366 25.24 -14.44 -54.19
N GLY A 367 23.98 -14.57 -54.59
CA GLY A 367 23.02 -15.55 -54.05
C GLY A 367 22.19 -15.07 -52.86
N GLU A 368 22.43 -13.88 -52.32
CA GLU A 368 21.64 -13.31 -51.22
C GLU A 368 20.27 -12.83 -51.70
N GLU A 369 19.21 -13.29 -51.03
CA GLU A 369 17.81 -12.93 -51.31
C GLU A 369 17.50 -11.53 -50.75
N GLN A 370 17.13 -10.61 -51.64
CA GLN A 370 16.69 -9.27 -51.27
C GLN A 370 15.17 -9.23 -51.29
N ARG A 371 14.56 -9.04 -50.13
CA ARG A 371 13.10 -9.00 -49.97
C ARG A 371 12.68 -8.07 -48.86
N TRP A 372 11.53 -7.45 -49.03
CA TRP A 372 10.85 -6.80 -47.93
C TRP A 372 10.46 -7.87 -46.89
N LYS A 373 10.82 -7.65 -45.63
CA LYS A 373 10.47 -8.56 -44.54
C LYS A 373 9.53 -7.84 -43.59
N PHE A 374 8.39 -8.47 -43.34
CA PHE A 374 7.40 -8.02 -42.37
C PHE A 374 7.42 -9.00 -41.22
N GLU A 375 7.82 -8.53 -40.04
CA GLU A 375 7.85 -9.36 -38.84
C GLU A 375 6.74 -8.91 -37.89
N VAL A 376 5.96 -9.87 -37.42
CA VAL A 376 5.01 -9.64 -36.32
C VAL A 376 5.82 -9.70 -35.04
N LEU A 377 5.83 -8.60 -34.29
CA LEU A 377 6.42 -8.58 -32.96
C LEU A 377 5.43 -9.21 -31.98
N ASP A 378 5.78 -10.38 -31.44
CA ASP A 378 5.01 -11.00 -30.36
C ASP A 378 5.41 -10.35 -29.03
N LEU A 379 4.61 -9.38 -28.61
CA LEU A 379 4.87 -8.56 -27.44
C LEU A 379 4.37 -9.22 -26.13
N LYS A 380 3.82 -10.43 -26.20
CA LYS A 380 3.36 -11.25 -25.05
C LYS A 380 2.58 -10.47 -23.99
N TYR A 381 1.74 -9.55 -24.45
CA TYR A 381 1.00 -8.62 -23.61
C TYR A 381 0.09 -9.31 -22.63
N LYS A 382 -0.60 -10.34 -23.12
CA LYS A 382 -1.52 -11.13 -22.33
C LYS A 382 -0.77 -11.82 -21.20
N GLU A 383 0.35 -12.45 -21.50
CA GLU A 383 1.18 -13.18 -20.54
C GLU A 383 1.72 -12.26 -19.44
N TYR A 384 2.18 -11.05 -19.80
CA TYR A 384 2.65 -10.07 -18.83
C TYR A 384 1.52 -9.60 -17.90
N ILE A 385 0.37 -9.21 -18.46
CA ILE A 385 -0.78 -8.76 -17.67
C ILE A 385 -1.34 -9.90 -16.81
N ASP A 386 -1.46 -11.12 -17.37
CA ASP A 386 -1.93 -12.30 -16.65
C ASP A 386 -0.99 -12.66 -15.50
N ALA A 387 0.34 -12.53 -15.68
CA ALA A 387 1.32 -12.72 -14.61
C ALA A 387 1.14 -11.71 -13.46
N LEU A 388 0.91 -10.43 -13.78
CA LEU A 388 0.65 -9.39 -12.78
C LEU A 388 -0.67 -9.64 -12.02
N ILE A 389 -1.74 -10.01 -12.73
CA ILE A 389 -3.02 -10.38 -12.12
C ILE A 389 -2.86 -11.60 -11.20
N THR A 390 -2.06 -12.58 -11.62
CA THR A 390 -1.81 -13.80 -10.85
C THR A 390 -1.04 -13.49 -9.56
N TYR A 391 -0.03 -12.62 -9.64
CA TYR A 391 0.66 -12.11 -8.47
C TYR A 391 -0.29 -11.38 -7.52
N ASP A 392 -1.17 -10.52 -8.04
CA ASP A 392 -2.13 -9.75 -7.23
C ASP A 392 -3.14 -10.65 -6.50
N LYS A 393 -3.64 -11.71 -7.18
CA LYS A 393 -4.47 -12.75 -6.54
C LYS A 393 -3.73 -13.45 -5.41
N ARG A 394 -2.46 -13.80 -5.62
CA ARG A 394 -1.63 -14.41 -4.58
C ARG A 394 -1.39 -13.46 -3.41
N ALA A 395 -1.17 -12.17 -3.69
CA ALA A 395 -1.03 -11.15 -2.66
C ALA A 395 -2.29 -11.07 -1.80
N ASP A 396 -3.49 -11.02 -2.38
CA ASP A 396 -4.75 -11.03 -1.62
C ASP A 396 -4.87 -12.23 -0.67
N GLU A 397 -4.52 -13.44 -1.12
CA GLU A 397 -4.52 -14.64 -0.27
C GLU A 397 -3.57 -14.51 0.92
N VAL A 398 -2.35 -14.02 0.66
CA VAL A 398 -1.34 -13.80 1.70
C VAL A 398 -1.85 -12.77 2.70
N LEU A 399 -2.41 -11.65 2.23
CA LEU A 399 -2.91 -10.58 3.09
C LEU A 399 -4.06 -11.06 3.98
N LEU A 400 -5.03 -11.81 3.44
CA LEU A 400 -6.12 -12.42 4.21
C LEU A 400 -5.61 -13.38 5.28
N SER A 401 -4.72 -14.29 4.89
CA SER A 401 -4.11 -15.25 5.81
C SER A 401 -3.33 -14.54 6.91
N SER A 402 -2.64 -13.46 6.58
CA SER A 402 -1.78 -12.73 7.50
C SER A 402 -2.56 -12.03 8.62
N VAL A 403 -3.76 -11.53 8.33
CA VAL A 403 -4.64 -10.90 9.34
C VAL A 403 -5.48 -11.92 10.12
N GLY A 404 -5.37 -13.21 9.81
CA GLY A 404 -6.12 -14.28 10.46
C GLY A 404 -7.61 -14.28 10.14
N LEU A 405 -8.04 -13.66 9.03
CA LEU A 405 -9.43 -13.65 8.58
C LEU A 405 -9.63 -14.67 7.47
N ASP A 406 -10.55 -15.61 7.68
CA ASP A 406 -10.95 -16.54 6.63
C ASP A 406 -11.68 -15.81 5.49
N SER A 407 -11.54 -16.31 4.26
CA SER A 407 -12.20 -15.74 3.07
C SER A 407 -13.73 -15.64 3.22
N SER A 408 -14.33 -16.58 3.95
CA SER A 408 -15.78 -16.66 4.19
C SER A 408 -16.31 -15.51 5.04
N ILE A 409 -15.47 -15.01 5.95
CA ILE A 409 -15.81 -13.91 6.86
C ILE A 409 -15.13 -12.60 6.48
N SER A 410 -14.42 -12.51 5.35
CA SER A 410 -13.73 -11.28 4.87
C SER A 410 -14.35 -10.69 3.60
N SER A 411 -15.32 -11.37 2.98
CA SER A 411 -15.99 -10.95 1.74
C SER A 411 -15.05 -10.84 0.53
N VAL A 412 -13.89 -11.50 0.58
CA VAL A 412 -12.98 -11.65 -0.56
C VAL A 412 -13.26 -13.00 -1.20
N SER A 413 -13.73 -12.99 -2.45
CA SER A 413 -13.96 -14.19 -3.23
C SER A 413 -12.64 -14.79 -3.68
N LYS A 414 -12.43 -16.07 -3.37
CA LYS A 414 -11.31 -16.86 -3.90
C LYS A 414 -11.76 -17.50 -5.21
N ASP A 415 -10.96 -17.36 -6.27
CA ASP A 415 -11.24 -18.02 -7.55
C ASP A 415 -11.36 -19.53 -7.34
N GLY A 416 -12.46 -20.12 -7.80
CA GLY A 416 -12.78 -21.55 -7.64
C GLY A 416 -13.44 -21.94 -6.32
N VAL A 417 -13.63 -21.03 -5.36
CA VAL A 417 -14.43 -21.33 -4.14
C VAL A 417 -15.90 -21.01 -4.42
N ILE A 418 -16.61 -22.02 -4.89
CA ILE A 418 -18.07 -22.04 -5.01
C ILE A 418 -18.64 -22.06 -3.59
N SER A 419 -19.40 -21.03 -3.20
CA SER A 419 -20.24 -20.91 -1.99
C SER A 419 -19.80 -21.75 -0.77
N LYS A 420 -19.12 -21.16 0.22
CA LYS A 420 -18.94 -21.84 1.52
C LYS A 420 -20.30 -22.02 2.21
N SER A 421 -20.50 -23.13 2.89
CA SER A 421 -21.76 -23.40 3.60
C SER A 421 -21.99 -22.37 4.70
N GLY A 422 -23.25 -22.08 5.04
CA GLY A 422 -23.58 -21.18 6.15
C GLY A 422 -22.98 -21.65 7.49
N ALA A 423 -22.79 -22.96 7.66
CA ALA A 423 -22.14 -23.55 8.83
C ALA A 423 -20.65 -23.23 8.90
N ASP A 424 -19.92 -23.31 7.79
CA ASP A 424 -18.48 -22.98 7.76
C ASP A 424 -18.23 -21.51 8.07
N VAL A 425 -19.06 -20.62 7.51
CA VAL A 425 -19.01 -19.18 7.81
C VAL A 425 -19.22 -18.95 9.31
N TYR A 426 -20.18 -19.65 9.90
CA TYR A 426 -20.51 -19.56 11.31
C TYR A 426 -19.35 -20.02 12.22
N TYR A 427 -18.79 -21.21 11.99
CA TYR A 427 -17.68 -21.72 12.81
C TYR A 427 -16.42 -20.87 12.68
N ASN A 428 -16.06 -20.43 11.47
CA ASN A 428 -14.92 -19.54 11.27
C ASN A 428 -15.09 -18.21 12.00
N TYR A 429 -16.33 -17.68 12.03
CA TYR A 429 -16.63 -16.48 12.80
C TYR A 429 -16.48 -16.72 14.31
N LEU A 430 -16.96 -17.84 14.85
CA LEU A 430 -16.79 -18.19 16.26
C LEU A 430 -15.31 -18.33 16.66
N ILE A 431 -14.52 -19.04 15.86
CA ILE A 431 -13.08 -19.21 16.09
C ILE A 431 -12.39 -17.84 16.13
N TYR A 432 -12.75 -16.96 15.20
CA TYR A 432 -12.22 -15.60 15.18
C TYR A 432 -12.65 -14.80 16.43
N LEU A 433 -13.92 -14.86 16.84
CA LEU A 433 -14.36 -14.16 18.06
C LEU A 433 -13.62 -14.64 19.32
N MET A 434 -13.32 -15.93 19.42
CA MET A 434 -12.55 -16.50 20.53
C MET A 434 -11.10 -16.01 20.57
N SER A 435 -10.48 -15.78 19.39
CA SER A 435 -9.09 -15.31 19.30
C SER A 435 -8.91 -13.83 19.67
N LEU A 436 -9.98 -13.05 19.68
CA LEU A 436 -9.97 -11.61 19.98
C LEU A 436 -9.84 -11.27 21.47
N THR A 437 -9.76 -12.26 22.38
CA THR A 437 -9.71 -12.01 23.83
C THR A 437 -8.46 -11.22 24.25
N PRO A 438 -7.23 -11.56 23.80
CA PRO A 438 -6.03 -10.77 24.12
C PRO A 438 -6.10 -9.34 23.57
N ASP A 439 -6.63 -9.16 22.36
CA ASP A 439 -6.81 -7.85 21.74
C ASP A 439 -7.77 -6.96 22.56
N ASP A 440 -8.86 -7.53 23.08
CA ASP A 440 -9.80 -6.86 24.01
C ASP A 440 -9.09 -6.43 25.30
N GLU A 441 -8.30 -7.31 25.91
CA GLU A 441 -7.56 -7.01 27.15
C GLU A 441 -6.56 -5.86 26.95
N ILE A 442 -5.80 -5.86 25.86
CA ILE A 442 -4.88 -4.76 25.54
C ILE A 442 -5.68 -3.48 25.28
N CYS A 443 -6.64 -3.50 24.36
CA CYS A 443 -7.39 -2.29 23.94
C CYS A 443 -8.22 -1.65 25.07
N SER A 444 -8.67 -2.45 26.04
CA SER A 444 -9.41 -2.01 27.22
C SER A 444 -8.52 -1.64 28.41
N GLU A 445 -7.23 -1.97 28.39
CA GLU A 445 -6.27 -1.71 29.46
C GLU A 445 -6.31 -0.27 30.00
N PRO A 446 -6.28 0.81 29.18
CA PRO A 446 -6.31 2.18 29.71
C PRO A 446 -7.58 2.48 30.52
N PHE A 447 -8.73 1.95 30.10
CA PHE A 447 -9.99 2.12 30.82
C PHE A 447 -9.99 1.35 32.13
N ASN A 448 -9.49 0.12 32.12
CA ASN A 448 -9.38 -0.71 33.31
C ASN A 448 -8.40 -0.11 34.34
N MET A 449 -7.27 0.46 33.89
CA MET A 449 -6.36 1.23 34.74
C MET A 449 -7.06 2.48 35.31
N ALA A 450 -7.90 3.16 34.54
CA ALA A 450 -8.62 4.35 35.01
C ALA A 450 -9.69 3.99 36.05
N ILE A 451 -10.40 2.88 35.85
CA ILE A 451 -11.35 2.34 36.83
C ILE A 451 -10.62 1.94 38.11
N GLN A 452 -9.44 1.30 38.02
CA GLN A 452 -8.62 0.97 39.19
C GLN A 452 -8.25 2.21 40.02
N ILE A 453 -7.99 3.33 39.34
CA ILE A 453 -7.59 4.59 39.97
C ILE A 453 -8.78 5.34 40.57
N ASN A 454 -9.85 5.55 39.80
CA ASN A 454 -11.00 6.35 40.20
C ASN A 454 -11.99 5.59 41.08
N PHE A 455 -12.12 4.27 40.87
CA PHE A 455 -13.10 3.41 41.52
C PHE A 455 -12.42 2.16 42.11
N PRO A 456 -11.45 2.31 43.04
CA PRO A 456 -10.65 1.20 43.52
C PRO A 456 -11.46 0.11 44.23
N GLU A 457 -12.58 0.46 44.88
CA GLU A 457 -13.52 -0.49 45.49
C GLU A 457 -14.23 -1.33 44.42
N LEU A 458 -14.83 -0.69 43.41
CA LEU A 458 -15.50 -1.39 42.30
C LEU A 458 -14.51 -2.26 41.51
N TYR A 459 -13.29 -1.76 41.29
CA TYR A 459 -12.24 -2.56 40.65
C TYR A 459 -11.89 -3.80 41.48
N ARG A 460 -11.85 -3.71 42.81
CA ARG A 460 -11.63 -4.86 43.71
C ARG A 460 -12.81 -5.84 43.72
N GLN A 461 -14.04 -5.35 43.55
CA GLN A 461 -15.23 -6.18 43.37
C GLN A 461 -15.27 -6.90 42.01
N GLY A 462 -14.37 -6.55 41.08
CA GLY A 462 -14.21 -7.26 39.80
C GLY A 462 -14.78 -6.53 38.59
N TYR A 463 -15.30 -5.31 38.74
CA TYR A 463 -15.79 -4.50 37.63
C TYR A 463 -14.66 -4.15 36.65
N ARG A 464 -14.87 -4.44 35.38
CA ARG A 464 -13.94 -4.19 34.28
C ARG A 464 -14.67 -3.61 33.08
N PHE A 465 -13.93 -2.88 32.25
CA PHE A 465 -14.34 -2.41 30.94
C PHE A 465 -13.90 -3.41 29.87
N GLY A 466 -14.74 -3.66 28.86
CA GLY A 466 -14.41 -4.48 27.70
C GLY A 466 -15.37 -4.25 26.55
N PHE A 467 -15.23 -5.02 25.48
CA PHE A 467 -16.06 -4.90 24.28
C PHE A 467 -17.14 -5.99 24.21
N TYR A 468 -18.40 -5.58 24.23
CA TYR A 468 -19.54 -6.48 24.17
C TYR A 468 -19.70 -7.05 22.77
N ARG A 469 -19.64 -8.38 22.68
CA ARG A 469 -19.75 -9.13 21.44
C ARG A 469 -20.76 -10.24 21.65
N GLU A 470 -21.83 -10.18 20.89
CA GLU A 470 -22.84 -11.24 20.88
C GLU A 470 -22.34 -12.40 20.04
N THR A 471 -22.35 -13.60 20.62
CA THR A 471 -22.12 -14.83 19.88
C THR A 471 -23.41 -15.19 19.18
N PRO A 472 -23.47 -15.17 17.83
CA PRO A 472 -24.70 -15.51 17.14
C PRO A 472 -25.11 -16.96 17.47
N SER A 473 -26.40 -17.19 17.71
CA SER A 473 -26.95 -18.53 17.90
C SER A 473 -27.06 -19.28 16.57
N ARG A 474 -26.94 -20.61 16.58
CA ARG A 474 -27.23 -21.40 15.37
C ARG A 474 -28.70 -21.25 15.03
N GLN A 475 -29.03 -21.06 13.74
CA GLN A 475 -30.43 -20.95 13.32
C GLN A 475 -31.28 -22.18 13.69
N GLU A 476 -30.63 -23.35 13.82
CA GLU A 476 -31.27 -24.59 14.27
C GLU A 476 -31.66 -24.56 15.76
N GLU A 477 -30.91 -23.81 16.59
CA GLU A 477 -31.09 -23.67 18.04
C GLU A 477 -32.00 -22.49 18.42
N VAL A 478 -32.27 -21.60 17.46
CA VAL A 478 -33.19 -20.47 17.62
C VAL A 478 -34.62 -20.93 17.34
N THR A 479 -35.57 -20.50 18.17
CA THR A 479 -36.99 -20.83 17.99
C THR A 479 -37.48 -20.41 16.60
N PRO A 480 -38.43 -21.12 15.97
CA PRO A 480 -38.85 -20.83 14.60
C PRO A 480 -39.26 -19.38 14.32
N ASP A 481 -39.70 -18.63 15.35
CA ASP A 481 -40.15 -17.24 15.24
C ASP A 481 -39.01 -16.22 15.35
N GLU A 482 -37.86 -16.59 15.91
CA GLU A 482 -36.68 -15.73 16.07
C GLU A 482 -35.64 -15.93 14.94
N ARG A 483 -35.90 -16.84 13.99
CA ARG A 483 -35.03 -17.10 12.84
C ARG A 483 -34.97 -15.92 11.86
N LEU A 484 -33.78 -15.64 11.33
CA LEU A 484 -33.50 -14.53 10.39
C LEU A 484 -34.42 -14.51 9.15
N ASN A 485 -34.92 -15.67 8.73
CA ASN A 485 -35.79 -15.82 7.55
C ASN A 485 -37.17 -15.13 7.70
N LYS A 486 -37.66 -14.86 8.92
CA LYS A 486 -38.91 -14.10 9.13
C LYS A 486 -38.69 -12.60 9.39
N GLN A 487 -37.52 -12.16 9.86
CA GLN A 487 -37.26 -10.73 10.06
C GLN A 487 -37.25 -9.94 8.74
N GLN A 488 -36.94 -10.57 7.60
CA GLN A 488 -37.04 -9.93 6.29
C GLN A 488 -38.48 -9.79 5.75
N SER A 489 -39.45 -10.55 6.25
CA SER A 489 -40.85 -10.41 5.79
C SER A 489 -41.61 -9.29 6.49
N TRP A 490 -41.16 -8.86 7.67
CA TRP A 490 -41.75 -7.74 8.41
C TRP A 490 -41.45 -6.36 7.79
N ASN A 491 -40.29 -6.18 7.14
CA ASN A 491 -39.90 -4.93 6.50
C ASN A 491 -40.52 -4.69 5.11
N ARG A 492 -41.42 -5.57 4.63
CA ARG A 492 -42.16 -5.37 3.38
C ARG A 492 -43.58 -4.83 3.55
N ASN A 493 -44.04 -4.63 4.79
CA ASN A 493 -45.38 -4.15 5.11
C ASN A 493 -45.38 -2.88 5.98
N ILE A 494 -44.42 -1.97 5.75
CA ILE A 494 -44.49 -0.58 6.24
C ILE A 494 -44.38 0.36 5.04
#